data_AF-A0A533RZ87-F1
#
_entry.id   AF-A0A533RZ87-F1
#
_cell.length_a   1.000
_cell.length_b   1.000
_cell.length_c   1.000
_cell.angle_alpha   90.00
_cell.angle_beta   90.00
_cell.angle_gamma   90.00
#
_symmetry.space_group_name_H-M   'P 1'
#
loop_
_entity.id
_entity.type
_entity.pdbx_description
1 polymer ?
#
loop_
_entity_poly.entity_id
_entity_poly.type
_entity_poly.pdbx_seq_one_letter_code
_entity_poly.pdbx_strand_id
1 'polypeptide(L)'
;SATQLEPLPATHVDTGMGLERIVSVIQGVTSNYRTDLLKPLMDTVRMLADQSEAEQNANITPYRVVADHCRAATFLIADGVVPGNTGRNYVCRMIIRRAARFGGKIGLREPFMARVAETVIENYGDAYPELRRNQATIQANLTREEKRFQRTVDAGMSHLNDLLAEMAAGGLTLMDGRKAFDLYATHGLPLELTRDVAREQGMDVDESGFRAAMDGHRLASGAGKAFGPMGGEDVDVYRTAFEGLLEQKRLTKKGVQYNPYDDTEVEAPVLALFHEGESVDAVQEGDSVEVLLAKTCFYVEAGGQVSDAGTIVSVAEPRWEIRVGEMRRPAAGVIVHVGTVVKG
;
A
#
# COMPACT_ATOMS: atom_id res chain seq x y z
N SER A 1 -12.06 -17.51 8.30
CA SER A 1 -11.26 -17.16 9.50
C SER A 1 -9.78 -17.19 9.12
N ALA A 2 -8.93 -16.28 9.61
CA ALA A 2 -7.48 -16.30 9.34
C ALA A 2 -6.77 -17.56 9.87
N THR A 3 -7.45 -18.37 10.69
CA THR A 3 -6.96 -19.63 11.26
C THR A 3 -7.56 -20.88 10.62
N GLN A 4 -8.50 -20.74 9.67
CA GLN A 4 -9.13 -21.87 9.01
C GLN A 4 -8.82 -21.81 7.51
N LEU A 5 -7.98 -22.74 7.06
CA LEU A 5 -7.60 -22.89 5.66
C LEU A 5 -8.50 -23.95 5.02
N GLU A 6 -9.19 -23.59 3.95
CA GLU A 6 -9.91 -24.57 3.12
C GLU A 6 -8.95 -25.20 2.10
N PRO A 7 -9.01 -26.53 1.87
CA PRO A 7 -8.18 -27.16 0.87
C PRO A 7 -8.42 -26.58 -0.52
N LEU A 8 -7.36 -26.12 -1.18
CA LEU A 8 -7.46 -25.68 -2.57
C LEU A 8 -7.62 -26.88 -3.50
N PRO A 9 -8.46 -26.77 -4.54
CA PRO A 9 -8.65 -27.84 -5.53
C PRO A 9 -7.38 -28.12 -6.35
N ALA A 10 -6.46 -27.15 -6.43
CA ALA A 10 -5.14 -27.30 -7.02
C ALA A 10 -4.07 -26.94 -5.98
N THR A 11 -3.16 -27.87 -5.72
CA THR A 11 -2.02 -27.68 -4.82
C THR A 11 -0.77 -27.35 -5.61
N HIS A 12 0.04 -26.43 -5.09
CA HIS A 12 1.30 -26.02 -5.71
C HIS A 12 2.48 -26.31 -4.78
N VAL A 13 3.67 -26.52 -5.36
CA VAL A 13 4.92 -26.62 -4.60
C VAL A 13 5.56 -25.23 -4.55
N ASP A 14 5.70 -24.68 -3.34
CA ASP A 14 6.38 -23.41 -3.09
C ASP A 14 7.75 -23.69 -2.46
N THR A 15 8.82 -23.63 -3.26
CA THR A 15 10.19 -23.83 -2.78
C THR A 15 10.95 -22.51 -2.74
N GLY A 16 11.69 -22.27 -1.67
CA GLY A 16 12.64 -21.15 -1.57
C GLY A 16 14.00 -21.63 -1.09
N MET A 17 15.06 -21.22 -1.79
CA MET A 17 16.45 -21.49 -1.39
C MET A 17 17.22 -20.17 -1.38
N GLY A 18 17.60 -19.68 -0.20
CA GLY A 18 18.21 -18.37 -0.05
C GLY A 18 19.65 -18.33 -0.58
N LEU A 19 19.86 -17.69 -1.72
CA LEU A 19 21.17 -17.60 -2.40
C LEU A 19 22.29 -17.16 -1.45
N GLU A 20 22.09 -16.09 -0.69
CA GLU A 20 23.10 -15.55 0.24
C GLU A 20 23.54 -16.57 1.30
N ARG A 21 22.63 -17.45 1.73
CA ARG A 21 22.93 -18.51 2.70
C ARG A 21 23.71 -19.64 2.05
N ILE A 22 23.39 -20.02 0.82
CA ILE A 22 24.16 -21.03 0.08
C ILE A 22 25.58 -20.50 -0.16
N VAL A 23 25.71 -19.25 -0.61
CA VAL A 23 27.01 -18.63 -0.88
C VAL A 23 27.87 -18.59 0.39
N SER A 24 27.30 -18.27 1.55
CA SER A 24 28.08 -18.30 2.80
C SER A 24 28.60 -19.69 3.16
N VAL A 25 27.83 -20.75 2.89
CA VAL A 25 28.27 -22.14 3.05
C VAL A 25 29.37 -22.49 2.04
N ILE A 26 29.20 -22.16 0.75
CA ILE A 26 30.18 -22.44 -0.31
C ILE A 26 31.52 -21.74 -0.01
N GLN A 27 31.47 -20.50 0.45
CA GLN A 27 32.66 -19.70 0.77
C GLN A 27 33.23 -19.99 2.16
N GLY A 28 32.59 -20.86 2.96
CA GLY A 28 33.07 -21.23 4.29
C GLY A 28 33.04 -20.08 5.30
N VAL A 29 32.11 -19.13 5.17
CA VAL A 29 31.98 -17.97 6.05
C VAL A 29 30.75 -18.06 6.94
N THR A 30 30.86 -17.52 8.16
CA THR A 30 29.82 -17.65 9.20
C THR A 30 28.63 -16.69 9.06
N SER A 31 28.64 -15.84 8.03
CA SER A 31 27.62 -14.81 7.84
C SER A 31 27.53 -14.39 6.37
N ASN A 32 26.31 -14.14 5.90
CA ASN A 32 26.05 -13.61 4.56
C ASN A 32 26.82 -12.29 4.31
N TYR A 33 27.02 -11.46 5.35
CA TYR A 33 27.75 -10.19 5.25
C TYR A 33 29.27 -10.35 5.02
N ARG A 34 29.80 -11.57 5.11
CA ARG A 34 31.20 -11.89 4.82
C ARG A 34 31.41 -12.47 3.41
N THR A 35 30.33 -12.67 2.67
CA THR A 35 30.39 -13.15 1.29
C THR A 35 30.77 -12.03 0.33
N ASP A 36 31.22 -12.40 -0.86
CA ASP A 36 31.43 -11.48 -1.99
C ASP A 36 30.17 -10.68 -2.38
N LEU A 37 28.96 -11.16 -2.05
CA LEU A 37 27.70 -10.45 -2.31
C LEU A 37 27.51 -9.18 -1.46
N LEU A 38 28.04 -9.15 -0.23
CA LEU A 38 27.76 -8.10 0.76
C LEU A 38 28.99 -7.48 1.39
N LYS A 39 30.12 -8.20 1.48
CA LYS A 39 31.36 -7.67 2.05
C LYS A 39 31.86 -6.41 1.33
N PRO A 40 31.82 -6.30 -0.02
CA PRO A 40 32.24 -5.07 -0.69
C PRO A 40 31.42 -3.85 -0.26
N LEU A 41 30.11 -4.02 -0.05
CA LEU A 41 29.23 -2.93 0.41
C LEU A 41 29.59 -2.52 1.85
N MET A 42 29.86 -3.49 2.72
CA MET A 42 30.33 -3.26 4.10
C MET A 42 31.66 -2.50 4.11
N ASP A 43 32.59 -2.86 3.22
CA ASP A 43 33.88 -2.20 3.06
C ASP A 43 33.71 -0.76 2.56
N THR A 44 32.84 -0.52 1.57
CA THR A 44 32.51 0.84 1.09
C THR A 44 31.98 1.72 2.21
N VAL A 45 31.04 1.22 3.03
CA VAL A 45 30.50 1.98 4.17
C VAL A 45 31.61 2.29 5.19
N ARG A 46 32.50 1.34 5.47
CA ARG A 46 33.67 1.54 6.36
C ARG A 46 34.62 2.60 5.84
N MET A 47 34.95 2.57 4.55
CA MET A 47 35.82 3.58 3.94
C MET A 47 35.19 4.98 4.00
N LEU A 48 33.89 5.10 3.75
CA LEU A 48 33.18 6.38 3.85
C LEU A 48 33.14 6.92 5.28
N ALA A 49 33.10 6.03 6.28
CA ALA A 49 33.10 6.39 7.69
C ALA A 49 34.50 6.68 8.26
N ASP A 50 35.56 6.48 7.46
CA ASP A 50 36.97 6.58 7.88
C ASP A 50 37.30 5.74 9.12
N GLN A 51 36.78 4.50 9.17
CA GLN A 51 36.99 3.59 10.29
C GLN A 51 37.88 2.39 9.92
N SER A 52 38.62 1.90 10.91
CA SER A 52 39.39 0.65 10.82
C SER A 52 38.47 -0.57 10.82
N GLU A 53 39.00 -1.73 10.40
CA GLU A 53 38.27 -3.00 10.47
C GLU A 53 37.96 -3.40 11.93
N ALA A 54 38.83 -3.03 12.87
CA ALA A 54 38.60 -3.28 14.30
C ALA A 54 37.38 -2.49 14.83
N GLU A 55 37.27 -1.21 14.46
CA GLU A 55 36.12 -0.36 14.81
C GLU A 55 34.82 -0.88 14.17
N GLN A 56 34.88 -1.24 12.88
CA GLN A 56 33.75 -1.87 12.19
C GLN A 56 33.29 -3.15 12.90
N ASN A 57 34.21 -4.04 13.29
CA ASN A 57 33.88 -5.29 13.93
C ASN A 57 33.31 -5.09 15.35
N ALA A 58 33.81 -4.09 16.09
CA ALA A 58 33.29 -3.73 17.40
C ALA A 58 31.86 -3.17 17.34
N ASN A 59 31.50 -2.49 16.24
CA ASN A 59 30.18 -1.91 16.00
C ASN A 59 29.62 -2.34 14.63
N ILE A 60 29.42 -3.65 14.43
CA ILE A 60 29.10 -4.20 13.10
C ILE A 60 27.68 -3.91 12.61
N THR A 61 26.75 -3.63 13.52
CA THR A 61 25.32 -3.51 13.22
C THR A 61 25.00 -2.37 12.23
N PRO A 62 25.47 -1.13 12.42
CA PRO A 62 25.25 -0.06 11.45
C PRO A 62 25.73 -0.40 10.04
N TYR A 63 26.91 -1.01 9.91
CA TYR A 63 27.44 -1.42 8.61
C TYR A 63 26.52 -2.41 7.91
N ARG A 64 26.03 -3.43 8.62
CA ARG A 64 25.10 -4.44 8.09
C ARG A 64 23.79 -3.82 7.63
N VAL A 65 23.23 -2.94 8.45
CA VAL A 65 21.97 -2.26 8.14
C VAL A 65 22.14 -1.38 6.91
N VAL A 66 23.18 -0.54 6.87
CA VAL A 66 23.46 0.34 5.74
C VAL A 66 23.68 -0.47 4.46
N ALA A 67 24.55 -1.47 4.46
CA ALA A 67 24.85 -2.27 3.28
C ALA A 67 23.60 -2.95 2.71
N ASP A 68 22.81 -3.62 3.55
CA ASP A 68 21.63 -4.34 3.08
C ASP A 68 20.49 -3.41 2.65
N HIS A 69 20.26 -2.30 3.38
CA HIS A 69 19.21 -1.36 3.05
C HIS A 69 19.54 -0.52 1.81
N CYS A 70 20.81 -0.13 1.63
CA CYS A 70 21.25 0.50 0.38
C CYS A 70 21.12 -0.46 -0.81
N ARG A 71 21.45 -1.75 -0.64
CA ARG A 71 21.22 -2.78 -1.65
C ARG A 71 19.74 -2.86 -2.02
N ALA A 72 18.85 -3.03 -1.03
CA ALA A 72 17.41 -3.12 -1.26
C ALA A 72 16.85 -1.86 -1.93
N ALA A 73 17.21 -0.66 -1.46
CA ALA A 73 16.76 0.60 -2.05
C ALA A 73 17.26 0.78 -3.48
N THR A 74 18.47 0.32 -3.79
CA THR A 74 19.04 0.36 -5.15
C THR A 74 18.22 -0.46 -6.12
N PHE A 75 17.86 -1.71 -5.76
CA PHE A 75 16.99 -2.56 -6.56
C PHE A 75 15.57 -1.99 -6.69
N LEU A 76 14.97 -1.52 -5.59
CA LEU A 76 13.63 -0.91 -5.62
C LEU A 76 13.56 0.27 -6.59
N ILE A 77 14.55 1.18 -6.56
CA ILE A 77 14.58 2.34 -7.44
C ILE A 77 14.87 1.93 -8.90
N ALA A 78 15.72 0.92 -9.11
CA ALA A 78 15.95 0.38 -10.45
C ALA A 78 14.68 -0.21 -11.08
N ASP A 79 13.81 -0.81 -10.27
CA ASP A 79 12.51 -1.34 -10.69
C ASP A 79 11.41 -0.27 -10.81
N GLY A 80 11.77 1.02 -10.68
CA GLY A 80 10.87 2.15 -10.88
C GLY A 80 10.11 2.60 -9.64
N VAL A 81 10.48 2.13 -8.44
CA VAL A 81 9.91 2.64 -7.18
C VAL A 81 10.51 4.00 -6.85
N VAL A 82 9.65 5.01 -6.68
CA VAL A 82 10.06 6.37 -6.28
C VAL A 82 9.75 6.54 -4.79
N PRO A 83 10.71 6.94 -3.93
CA PRO A 83 10.46 7.16 -2.51
C PRO A 83 9.30 8.14 -2.26
N GLY A 84 8.36 7.78 -1.39
CA GLY A 84 7.12 8.54 -1.15
C GLY A 84 6.42 8.19 0.16
N ASN A 85 5.16 8.63 0.33
CA ASN A 85 4.45 8.55 1.61
C ASN A 85 3.51 7.34 1.75
N THR A 86 3.24 6.58 0.68
CA THR A 86 2.22 5.50 0.67
C THR A 86 2.70 4.25 -0.06
N GLY A 87 2.12 3.10 0.29
CA GLY A 87 2.36 1.81 -0.40
C GLY A 87 3.84 1.44 -0.53
N ARG A 88 4.24 0.91 -1.70
CA ARG A 88 5.64 0.55 -1.98
C ARG A 88 6.61 1.73 -1.91
N ASN A 89 6.12 2.94 -2.23
CA ASN A 89 6.92 4.16 -2.18
C ASN A 89 7.30 4.52 -0.74
N TYR A 90 6.39 4.27 0.22
CA TYR A 90 6.66 4.39 1.66
C TYR A 90 7.72 3.39 2.12
N VAL A 91 7.63 2.12 1.71
CA VAL A 91 8.62 1.10 2.05
C VAL A 91 10.02 1.48 1.54
N CYS A 92 10.13 1.92 0.29
CA CYS A 92 11.40 2.40 -0.26
C CYS A 92 11.97 3.57 0.55
N ARG A 93 11.12 4.54 0.90
CA ARG A 93 11.51 5.70 1.72
C ARG A 93 11.96 5.28 3.12
N MET A 94 11.24 4.35 3.75
CA MET A 94 11.55 3.81 5.09
C MET A 94 12.93 3.17 5.12
N ILE A 95 13.24 2.30 4.15
CA ILE A 95 14.53 1.61 4.06
C ILE A 95 15.68 2.63 3.92
N ILE A 96 15.52 3.63 3.05
CA ILE A 96 16.52 4.71 2.87
C ILE A 96 16.73 5.46 4.19
N ARG A 97 15.65 5.91 4.85
CA ARG A 97 15.75 6.67 6.11
C ARG A 97 16.42 5.86 7.23
N ARG A 98 16.14 4.56 7.29
CA ARG A 98 16.76 3.67 8.26
C ARG A 98 18.25 3.51 7.99
N ALA A 99 18.67 3.32 6.73
CA ALA A 99 20.09 3.35 6.38
C ALA A 99 20.76 4.68 6.78
N ALA A 100 20.09 5.83 6.55
CA ALA A 100 20.66 7.15 6.84
C ALA A 100 20.90 7.34 8.33
N ARG A 101 19.94 6.93 9.17
CA ARG A 101 20.11 6.91 10.64
C ARG A 101 21.34 6.12 11.06
N PHE A 102 21.45 4.88 10.56
CA PHE A 102 22.55 4.01 10.97
C PHE A 102 23.89 4.51 10.45
N GLY A 103 23.91 5.15 9.27
CA GLY A 103 25.07 5.92 8.81
C GLY A 103 25.47 7.02 9.79
N GLY A 104 24.50 7.79 10.29
CA GLY A 104 24.74 8.81 11.32
C GLY A 104 25.38 8.27 12.60
N LYS A 105 25.03 7.04 13.02
CA LYS A 105 25.63 6.38 14.19
C LYS A 105 27.12 6.07 14.05
N ILE A 106 27.63 5.98 12.82
CA ILE A 106 29.04 5.75 12.51
C ILE A 106 29.73 7.00 11.94
N GLY A 107 29.10 8.17 12.08
CA GLY A 107 29.69 9.45 11.71
C GLY A 107 29.41 9.94 10.29
N LEU A 108 28.60 9.23 9.50
CA LEU A 108 28.22 9.68 8.16
C LEU A 108 27.14 10.76 8.25
N ARG A 109 27.52 12.02 8.00
CA ARG A 109 26.62 13.19 8.07
C ARG A 109 26.27 13.80 6.71
N GLU A 110 27.09 13.50 5.70
CA GLU A 110 26.85 13.89 4.31
C GLU A 110 26.21 12.72 3.54
N PRO A 111 25.49 12.99 2.43
CA PRO A 111 24.91 11.93 1.60
C PRO A 111 25.96 10.93 1.14
N PHE A 112 25.72 9.65 1.42
CA PHE A 112 26.70 8.58 1.20
C PHE A 112 26.10 7.39 0.44
N MET A 113 24.78 7.22 0.41
CA MET A 113 24.15 6.02 -0.16
C MET A 113 24.34 5.90 -1.67
N ALA A 114 24.46 7.02 -2.38
CA ALA A 114 24.78 7.00 -3.81
C ALA A 114 26.10 6.27 -4.10
N ARG A 115 27.10 6.41 -3.21
CA ARG A 115 28.40 5.73 -3.31
C ARG A 115 28.30 4.26 -2.97
N VAL A 116 27.48 3.90 -1.98
CA VAL A 116 27.19 2.48 -1.67
C VAL A 116 26.43 1.82 -2.82
N ALA A 117 25.50 2.54 -3.44
CA ALA A 117 24.75 2.08 -4.62
C ALA A 117 25.64 1.87 -5.85
N GLU A 118 26.72 2.64 -6.03
CA GLU A 118 27.73 2.38 -7.06
C GLU A 118 28.33 0.98 -6.89
N THR A 119 28.73 0.61 -5.67
CA THR A 119 29.23 -0.75 -5.37
C THR A 119 28.17 -1.82 -5.62
N VAL A 120 26.89 -1.54 -5.36
CA VAL A 120 25.78 -2.46 -5.69
C VAL A 120 25.68 -2.64 -7.21
N ILE A 121 25.73 -1.55 -7.98
CA ILE A 121 25.64 -1.59 -9.45
C ILE A 121 26.85 -2.32 -10.05
N GLU A 122 28.04 -2.16 -9.48
CA GLU A 122 29.24 -2.90 -9.86
C GLU A 122 29.10 -4.40 -9.60
N ASN A 123 28.64 -4.79 -8.40
CA ASN A 123 28.50 -6.20 -8.01
C ASN A 123 27.39 -6.94 -8.76
N TYR A 124 26.28 -6.27 -9.07
CA TYR A 124 25.07 -6.92 -9.56
C TYR A 124 24.73 -6.54 -11.02
N GLY A 125 25.29 -5.46 -11.56
CA GLY A 125 24.84 -4.85 -12.82
C GLY A 125 25.03 -5.70 -14.08
N ASP A 126 25.85 -6.75 -14.03
CA ASP A 126 25.99 -7.69 -15.15
C ASP A 126 24.82 -8.68 -15.22
N ALA A 127 24.33 -9.13 -14.07
CA ALA A 127 23.14 -9.98 -13.96
C ALA A 127 21.84 -9.19 -14.01
N TYR A 128 21.88 -7.92 -13.59
CA TYR A 128 20.72 -7.01 -13.50
C TYR A 128 21.00 -5.69 -14.27
N PRO A 129 20.93 -5.70 -15.62
CA PRO A 129 21.30 -4.55 -16.45
C PRO A 129 20.50 -3.27 -16.19
N GLU A 130 19.28 -3.37 -15.66
CA GLU A 130 18.47 -2.26 -15.17
C GLU A 130 19.17 -1.41 -14.10
N LEU A 131 20.03 -2.02 -13.26
CA LEU A 131 20.83 -1.28 -12.28
C LEU A 131 21.75 -0.27 -12.97
N ARG A 132 22.43 -0.69 -14.06
CA ARG A 132 23.30 0.18 -14.86
C ARG A 132 22.48 1.22 -15.62
N ARG A 133 21.38 0.80 -16.27
CA ARG A 133 20.50 1.70 -17.03
C ARG A 133 19.91 2.81 -16.17
N ASN A 134 19.54 2.50 -14.92
CA ASN A 134 18.88 3.43 -14.01
C ASN A 134 19.82 4.09 -12.99
N GLN A 135 21.14 3.94 -13.14
CA GLN A 135 22.14 4.45 -12.19
C GLN A 135 21.93 5.92 -11.82
N ALA A 136 21.73 6.81 -12.80
CA ALA A 136 21.52 8.24 -12.54
C ALA A 136 20.26 8.50 -11.69
N THR A 137 19.17 7.78 -11.99
CA THR A 137 17.92 7.86 -11.22
C THR A 137 18.10 7.34 -9.79
N ILE A 138 18.80 6.23 -9.62
CA ILE A 138 19.13 5.64 -8.31
C ILE A 138 19.88 6.65 -7.45
N GLN A 139 20.99 7.18 -7.97
CA GLN A 139 21.83 8.14 -7.25
C GLN A 139 21.07 9.42 -6.90
N ALA A 140 20.27 9.95 -7.82
CA ALA A 140 19.48 11.16 -7.60
C ALA A 140 18.40 10.97 -6.52
N ASN A 141 17.68 9.83 -6.53
CA ASN A 141 16.63 9.55 -5.54
C ASN A 141 17.21 9.33 -4.14
N LEU A 142 18.28 8.55 -4.02
CA LEU A 142 18.97 8.30 -2.74
C LEU A 142 19.48 9.61 -2.14
N THR A 143 20.25 10.38 -2.92
CA THR A 143 20.82 11.66 -2.46
C THR A 143 19.74 12.65 -2.03
N ARG A 144 18.64 12.74 -2.79
CA ARG A 144 17.52 13.65 -2.48
C ARG A 144 16.84 13.25 -1.17
N GLU A 145 16.59 11.97 -0.96
CA GLU A 145 15.92 11.50 0.26
C GLU A 145 16.85 11.59 1.49
N GLU A 146 18.15 11.30 1.36
CA GLU A 146 19.13 11.52 2.43
C GLU A 146 19.14 12.99 2.89
N LYS A 147 19.29 13.93 1.95
CA LYS A 147 19.28 15.37 2.25
C LYS A 147 17.98 15.82 2.89
N ARG A 148 16.84 15.29 2.43
CA ARG A 148 15.52 15.63 2.98
C ARG A 148 15.38 15.10 4.40
N PHE A 149 15.81 13.85 4.63
CA PHE A 149 15.71 13.19 5.91
C PHE A 149 16.62 13.83 6.96
N GLN A 150 17.84 14.22 6.62
CA GLN A 150 18.75 14.87 7.57
C GLN A 150 18.10 16.10 8.23
N ARG A 151 17.43 16.94 7.44
CA ARG A 151 16.68 18.11 7.95
C ARG A 151 15.54 17.74 8.90
N THR A 152 14.91 16.59 8.66
CA THR A 152 13.80 16.07 9.47
C THR A 152 14.28 15.45 10.78
N VAL A 153 15.40 14.71 10.73
CA VAL A 153 16.01 14.04 11.90
C VAL A 153 16.42 15.06 12.94
N ASP A 154 17.08 16.15 12.54
CA ASP A 154 17.59 17.16 13.48
C ASP A 154 16.46 17.79 14.32
N ALA A 155 15.28 17.99 13.72
CA ALA A 155 14.12 18.55 14.42
C ALA A 155 13.31 17.50 15.20
N GLY A 156 13.09 16.31 14.62
CA GLY A 156 12.24 15.29 15.21
C GLY A 156 12.89 14.50 16.35
N MET A 157 14.20 14.24 16.26
CA MET A 157 14.90 13.42 17.26
C MET A 157 14.93 14.06 18.64
N SER A 158 14.98 15.39 18.73
CA SER A 158 14.88 16.08 20.02
C SER A 158 13.55 15.76 20.70
N HIS A 159 12.44 15.90 19.96
CA HIS A 159 11.11 15.65 20.52
C HIS A 159 10.90 14.18 20.90
N LEU A 160 11.42 13.25 20.09
CA LEU A 160 11.43 11.83 20.44
C LEU A 160 12.19 11.55 21.74
N ASN A 161 13.37 12.15 21.91
CA ASN A 161 14.16 11.96 23.12
C ASN A 161 13.45 12.53 24.36
N ASP A 162 12.77 13.66 24.23
CA ASP A 162 11.97 14.26 25.31
C ASP A 162 10.83 13.30 25.72
N LEU A 163 10.09 12.76 24.75
CA LEU A 163 9.02 11.79 25.00
C LEU A 163 9.53 10.50 25.69
N LEU A 164 10.70 10.01 25.28
CA LEU A 164 11.31 8.83 25.90
C LEU A 164 11.80 9.12 27.33
N ALA A 165 12.32 10.32 27.58
CA ALA A 165 12.72 10.75 28.92
C ALA A 165 11.51 10.87 29.86
N GLU A 166 10.39 11.42 29.39
CA GLU A 166 9.12 11.46 30.12
C GLU A 166 8.61 10.05 30.44
N MET A 167 8.66 9.13 29.47
CA MET A 167 8.26 7.74 29.68
C MET A 167 9.14 7.04 30.70
N ALA A 168 10.46 7.25 30.64
CA ALA A 168 11.41 6.69 31.60
C ALA A 168 11.13 7.20 33.02
N ALA A 169 10.90 8.50 33.18
CA ALA A 169 10.54 9.11 34.46
C ALA A 169 9.20 8.58 35.01
N GLY A 170 8.25 8.26 34.12
CA GLY A 170 6.96 7.67 34.45
C GLY A 170 6.94 6.15 34.59
N GLY A 171 8.06 5.45 34.36
CA GLY A 171 8.13 3.99 34.37
C GLY A 171 7.34 3.29 33.25
N LEU A 172 7.07 3.99 32.15
CA LEU A 172 6.34 3.47 31.00
C LEU A 172 7.29 2.80 30.01
N THR A 173 6.92 1.63 29.51
CA THR A 173 7.70 0.87 28.51
C THR A 173 7.05 0.84 27.12
N LEU A 174 5.83 1.38 26.98
CA LEU A 174 5.09 1.40 25.72
C LEU A 174 4.64 2.82 25.39
N MET A 175 5.13 3.37 24.28
CA MET A 175 4.76 4.69 23.78
C MET A 175 3.37 4.63 23.17
N ASP A 176 2.51 5.56 23.57
CA ASP A 176 1.18 5.72 22.99
C ASP A 176 1.25 5.93 21.47
N GLY A 177 0.40 5.19 20.74
CA GLY A 177 0.41 5.21 19.28
C GLY A 177 0.04 6.57 18.67
N ARG A 178 -0.73 7.42 19.36
CA ARG A 178 -1.04 8.78 18.90
C ARG A 178 0.17 9.70 19.03
N LYS A 179 0.95 9.57 20.11
CA LYS A 179 2.24 10.29 20.24
C LYS A 179 3.22 9.87 19.13
N ALA A 180 3.31 8.58 18.83
CA ALA A 180 4.11 8.10 17.71
C ALA A 180 3.58 8.61 16.35
N PHE A 181 2.26 8.73 16.20
CA PHE A 181 1.65 9.31 15.01
C PHE A 181 1.94 10.81 14.87
N ASP A 182 1.98 11.56 15.97
CA ASP A 182 2.36 12.97 15.95
C ASP A 182 3.83 13.17 15.54
N LEU A 183 4.73 12.34 16.05
CA LEU A 183 6.12 12.29 15.58
C LEU A 183 6.22 12.07 14.06
N TYR A 184 5.32 11.26 13.50
CA TYR A 184 5.24 11.02 12.06
C TYR A 184 4.61 12.19 11.29
N ALA A 185 3.41 12.62 11.68
CA ALA A 185 2.60 13.58 10.94
C ALA A 185 3.16 15.01 11.06
N THR A 186 3.60 15.39 12.25
CA THR A 186 4.04 16.75 12.59
C THR A 186 5.55 16.88 12.45
N HIS A 187 6.30 15.89 12.95
CA HIS A 187 7.78 15.96 13.01
C HIS A 187 8.49 15.15 11.91
N GLY A 188 7.74 14.44 11.06
CA GLY A 188 8.26 13.70 9.91
C GLY A 188 9.13 12.48 10.25
N LEU A 189 9.16 12.04 11.52
CA LEU A 189 9.86 10.84 11.98
C LEU A 189 9.04 9.59 11.65
N PRO A 190 9.53 8.67 10.82
CA PRO A 190 8.84 7.40 10.57
C PRO A 190 8.62 6.60 11.85
N LEU A 191 7.52 5.83 11.91
CA LEU A 191 7.23 4.95 13.04
C LEU A 191 8.40 4.02 13.34
N GLU A 192 9.05 3.49 12.31
CA GLU A 192 10.14 2.52 12.44
C GLU A 192 11.36 3.14 13.09
N LEU A 193 11.62 4.43 12.82
CA LEU A 193 12.66 5.20 13.46
C LEU A 193 12.34 5.42 14.95
N THR A 194 11.12 5.87 15.24
CA THR A 194 10.62 6.03 16.61
C THR A 194 10.76 4.73 17.41
N ARG A 195 10.34 3.61 16.81
CA ARG A 195 10.40 2.27 17.40
C ARG A 195 11.83 1.77 17.59
N ASP A 196 12.70 1.95 16.61
CA ASP A 196 14.11 1.55 16.71
C ASP A 196 14.82 2.31 17.86
N VAL A 197 14.57 3.62 18.02
CA VAL A 197 15.12 4.41 19.14
C VAL A 197 14.53 3.98 20.48
N ALA A 198 13.20 3.79 20.56
CA ALA A 198 12.55 3.35 21.79
C ALA A 198 13.12 2.01 22.28
N ARG A 199 13.33 1.06 21.37
CA ARG A 199 13.86 -0.28 21.68
C ARG A 199 15.30 -0.27 22.16
N GLU A 200 16.11 0.67 21.70
CA GLU A 200 17.47 0.87 22.22
C GLU A 200 17.47 1.28 23.70
N GLN A 201 16.35 1.83 24.20
CA GLN A 201 16.16 2.20 25.61
C GLN A 201 15.26 1.20 26.37
N GLY A 202 14.98 0.03 25.79
CA GLY A 202 14.12 -0.99 26.42
C GLY A 202 12.62 -0.67 26.40
N MET A 203 12.20 0.27 25.54
CA MET A 203 10.79 0.63 25.34
C MET A 203 10.29 0.16 23.96
N ASP A 204 8.99 0.19 23.73
CA ASP A 204 8.38 -0.08 22.41
C ASP A 204 7.30 0.96 22.09
N VAL A 205 6.69 0.84 20.91
CA VAL A 205 5.62 1.73 20.44
C VAL A 205 4.34 0.93 20.20
N ASP A 206 3.20 1.47 20.63
CA ASP A 206 1.89 0.91 20.28
C ASP A 206 1.59 1.13 18.78
N GLU A 207 2.00 0.14 17.97
CA GLU A 207 1.75 0.14 16.53
C GLU A 207 0.25 0.10 16.18
N SER A 208 -0.57 -0.52 17.03
CA SER A 208 -2.01 -0.62 16.79
C SER A 208 -2.68 0.75 16.94
N GLY A 209 -2.34 1.47 18.00
CA GLY A 209 -2.75 2.85 18.22
C GLY A 209 -2.22 3.81 17.16
N PHE A 210 -0.98 3.59 16.68
CA PHE A 210 -0.42 4.38 15.58
C PHE A 210 -1.24 4.23 14.29
N ARG A 211 -1.57 2.97 13.92
CA ARG A 211 -2.38 2.69 12.72
C ARG A 211 -3.78 3.29 12.85
N ALA A 212 -4.42 3.15 14.01
CA ALA A 212 -5.71 3.76 14.29
C ALA A 212 -5.67 5.30 14.17
N ALA A 213 -4.62 5.94 14.69
CA ALA A 213 -4.42 7.39 14.56
C ALA A 213 -4.18 7.82 13.10
N MET A 214 -3.40 7.05 12.34
CA MET A 214 -3.16 7.27 10.93
C MET A 214 -4.44 7.16 10.09
N ASP A 215 -5.26 6.15 10.35
CA ASP A 215 -6.56 5.97 9.67
C ASP A 215 -7.53 7.10 10.02
N GLY A 216 -7.61 7.50 11.29
CA GLY A 216 -8.39 8.66 11.71
C GLY A 216 -7.98 9.95 10.99
N HIS A 217 -6.67 10.20 10.87
CA HIS A 217 -6.15 11.36 10.14
C HIS A 217 -6.42 11.27 8.63
N ARG A 218 -6.32 10.08 8.02
CA ARG A 218 -6.63 9.86 6.60
C ARG A 218 -8.10 10.17 6.28
N LEU A 219 -9.01 9.78 7.17
CA LEU A 219 -10.45 10.08 7.06
C LEU A 219 -10.71 11.60 7.22
N ALA A 220 -10.10 12.23 8.22
CA ALA A 220 -10.29 13.65 8.52
C ALA A 220 -9.70 14.59 7.45
N SER A 221 -8.55 14.24 6.86
CA SER A 221 -7.85 15.07 5.86
C SER A 221 -8.46 15.01 4.45
N GLY A 222 -9.57 14.28 4.25
CA GLY A 222 -10.21 14.16 2.94
C GLY A 222 -9.41 13.32 1.94
N ALA A 223 -8.31 12.69 2.34
CA ALA A 223 -7.63 11.66 1.53
C ALA A 223 -8.48 10.37 1.39
N GLY A 224 -9.56 10.25 2.18
CA GLY A 224 -10.66 9.32 1.93
C GLY A 224 -11.72 9.80 0.93
N LYS A 225 -11.66 11.05 0.42
CA LYS A 225 -12.63 11.58 -0.56
C LYS A 225 -12.26 11.33 -2.03
N ALA A 226 -11.10 10.73 -2.30
CA ALA A 226 -10.71 10.28 -3.66
C ALA A 226 -10.91 8.76 -3.87
N PHE A 227 -11.53 8.09 -2.90
CA PHE A 227 -12.16 6.79 -3.08
C PHE A 227 -13.46 6.89 -2.30
N GLY A 228 -14.58 7.15 -2.98
CA GLY A 228 -15.89 6.90 -2.39
C GLY A 228 -15.88 5.51 -1.76
N PRO A 229 -16.58 5.29 -0.64
CA PRO A 229 -16.56 4.01 0.05
C PRO A 229 -16.85 2.89 -0.97
N MET A 230 -15.84 2.06 -1.25
CA MET A 230 -16.06 0.77 -1.88
C MET A 230 -16.86 -0.06 -0.87
N GLY A 231 -18.17 -0.01 -1.00
CA GLY A 231 -19.11 -0.91 -0.34
C GLY A 231 -19.29 -0.70 1.15
N GLY A 232 -20.54 -0.53 1.56
CA GLY A 232 -20.96 -0.86 2.93
C GLY A 232 -21.60 0.29 3.69
N GLU A 233 -22.78 0.72 3.27
CA GLU A 233 -23.84 0.97 4.26
C GLU A 233 -25.02 -0.02 4.07
N ASP A 234 -25.30 -0.53 2.85
CA ASP A 234 -26.44 -1.47 2.63
C ASP A 234 -26.12 -2.75 1.82
N VAL A 235 -24.91 -3.32 1.91
CA VAL A 235 -24.54 -4.57 1.18
C VAL A 235 -25.55 -5.72 1.44
N ASP A 236 -26.13 -5.76 2.64
CA ASP A 236 -27.10 -6.78 3.02
C ASP A 236 -28.43 -6.70 2.25
N VAL A 237 -28.88 -5.49 1.88
CA VAL A 237 -30.11 -5.32 1.08
C VAL A 237 -29.92 -5.88 -0.32
N TYR A 238 -28.79 -5.54 -0.97
CA TYR A 238 -28.47 -6.05 -2.31
C TYR A 238 -28.24 -7.56 -2.33
N ARG A 239 -27.61 -8.11 -1.27
CA ARG A 239 -27.40 -9.55 -1.13
C ARG A 239 -28.73 -10.30 -0.95
N THR A 240 -29.61 -9.78 -0.11
CA THR A 240 -30.95 -10.36 0.12
C THR A 240 -31.77 -10.35 -1.18
N ALA A 241 -31.75 -9.24 -1.92
CA ALA A 241 -32.40 -9.14 -3.22
C ALA A 241 -31.80 -10.15 -4.23
N PHE A 242 -30.48 -10.29 -4.27
CA PHE A 242 -29.80 -11.25 -5.13
C PHE A 242 -30.19 -12.70 -4.81
N GLU A 243 -30.21 -13.08 -3.53
CA GLU A 243 -30.65 -14.41 -3.07
C GLU A 243 -32.10 -14.69 -3.46
N GLY A 244 -33.02 -13.74 -3.24
CA GLY A 244 -34.41 -13.87 -3.69
C GLY A 244 -34.55 -14.04 -5.20
N LEU A 245 -33.75 -13.30 -5.99
CA LEU A 245 -33.73 -13.43 -7.46
C LEU A 245 -33.17 -14.78 -7.93
N LEU A 246 -32.25 -15.39 -7.18
CA LEU A 246 -31.76 -16.75 -7.44
C LEU A 246 -32.86 -17.80 -7.17
N GLU A 247 -33.56 -17.69 -6.04
CA GLU A 247 -34.67 -18.58 -5.69
C GLU A 247 -35.80 -18.53 -6.71
N GLN A 248 -36.12 -17.32 -7.19
CA GLN A 248 -37.11 -17.07 -8.26
C GLN A 248 -36.60 -17.45 -9.65
N LYS A 249 -35.33 -17.89 -9.80
CA LYS A 249 -34.67 -18.21 -11.08
C LYS A 249 -34.65 -17.04 -12.08
N ARG A 250 -34.69 -15.80 -11.58
CA ARG A 250 -34.59 -14.57 -12.39
C ARG A 250 -33.13 -14.18 -12.62
N LEU A 251 -32.21 -14.65 -11.77
CA LEU A 251 -30.76 -14.59 -11.97
C LEU A 251 -30.13 -15.98 -11.82
N THR A 252 -28.89 -16.10 -12.28
CA THR A 252 -28.05 -17.28 -12.06
C THR A 252 -26.95 -16.95 -11.05
N LYS A 253 -26.24 -17.98 -10.55
CA LYS A 253 -25.08 -17.79 -9.67
C LYS A 253 -23.98 -16.89 -10.26
N LYS A 254 -23.99 -16.66 -11.58
CA LYS A 254 -23.05 -15.75 -12.27
C LYS A 254 -23.43 -14.27 -12.13
N GLY A 255 -24.61 -13.95 -11.61
CA GLY A 255 -25.07 -12.56 -11.49
C GLY A 255 -25.75 -12.02 -12.74
N VAL A 256 -25.81 -10.69 -12.80
CA VAL A 256 -26.23 -9.92 -13.98
C VAL A 256 -25.35 -10.31 -15.18
N GLN A 257 -25.95 -10.56 -16.34
CA GLN A 257 -25.17 -10.78 -17.56
C GLN A 257 -24.57 -9.46 -18.02
N TYR A 258 -23.25 -9.35 -17.90
CA TYR A 258 -22.50 -8.13 -18.09
C TYR A 258 -21.70 -8.19 -19.40
N ASN A 259 -22.07 -7.37 -20.38
CA ASN A 259 -21.35 -7.27 -21.65
C ASN A 259 -21.34 -5.82 -22.17
N PRO A 260 -20.38 -5.00 -21.71
CA PRO A 260 -20.26 -3.61 -22.13
C PRO A 260 -19.46 -3.42 -23.44
N TYR A 261 -19.09 -4.51 -24.12
CA TYR A 261 -18.10 -4.44 -25.20
C TYR A 261 -18.68 -4.64 -26.60
N ASP A 262 -19.82 -5.33 -26.71
CA ASP A 262 -20.36 -5.74 -28.01
C ASP A 262 -21.43 -4.78 -28.54
N ASP A 263 -22.40 -4.41 -27.71
CA ASP A 263 -23.57 -3.61 -28.09
C ASP A 263 -23.74 -2.38 -27.18
N THR A 264 -24.35 -1.31 -27.69
CA THR A 264 -24.71 -0.11 -26.91
C THR A 264 -26.19 -0.09 -26.50
N GLU A 265 -26.95 -1.13 -26.86
CA GLU A 265 -28.38 -1.26 -26.55
C GLU A 265 -28.69 -2.72 -26.18
N VAL A 266 -29.52 -2.92 -25.16
CA VAL A 266 -29.93 -4.26 -24.75
C VAL A 266 -31.33 -4.26 -24.11
N GLU A 267 -32.22 -5.11 -24.60
CA GLU A 267 -33.55 -5.31 -23.99
C GLU A 267 -33.46 -6.28 -22.80
N ALA A 268 -33.69 -5.82 -21.58
CA ALA A 268 -33.61 -6.63 -20.36
C ALA A 268 -34.80 -6.40 -19.41
N PRO A 269 -35.26 -7.44 -18.69
CA PRO A 269 -36.25 -7.25 -17.64
C PRO A 269 -35.65 -6.50 -16.44
N VAL A 270 -36.43 -5.58 -15.88
CA VAL A 270 -36.16 -4.96 -14.57
C VAL A 270 -36.42 -6.00 -13.49
N LEU A 271 -35.41 -6.23 -12.65
CA LEU A 271 -35.43 -7.25 -11.62
C LEU A 271 -35.80 -6.70 -10.25
N ALA A 272 -35.24 -5.54 -9.90
CA ALA A 272 -35.50 -4.84 -8.66
C ALA A 272 -35.23 -3.34 -8.82
N LEU A 273 -35.89 -2.55 -7.99
CA LEU A 273 -35.64 -1.13 -7.80
C LEU A 273 -35.22 -0.90 -6.35
N PHE A 274 -34.30 0.04 -6.16
CA PHE A 274 -33.93 0.52 -4.84
C PHE A 274 -34.03 2.04 -4.78
N HIS A 275 -34.57 2.55 -3.69
CA HIS A 275 -34.71 3.97 -3.40
C HIS A 275 -34.28 4.20 -1.96
N GLU A 276 -33.38 5.15 -1.73
CA GLU A 276 -32.82 5.46 -0.39
C GLU A 276 -32.28 4.23 0.36
N GLY A 277 -31.69 3.27 -0.35
CA GLY A 277 -31.11 2.05 0.24
C GLY A 277 -32.09 0.91 0.51
N GLU A 278 -33.39 1.11 0.26
CA GLU A 278 -34.42 0.09 0.45
C GLU A 278 -34.94 -0.46 -0.89
N SER A 279 -35.36 -1.73 -0.91
CA SER A 279 -36.01 -2.33 -2.08
C SER A 279 -37.45 -1.86 -2.16
N VAL A 280 -37.85 -1.32 -3.32
CA VAL A 280 -39.18 -0.76 -3.55
C VAL A 280 -39.83 -1.36 -4.80
N ASP A 281 -41.17 -1.37 -4.83
CA ASP A 281 -41.94 -1.84 -5.99
C ASP A 281 -42.17 -0.75 -7.04
N ALA A 282 -42.11 0.52 -6.65
CA ALA A 282 -42.36 1.67 -7.51
C ALA A 282 -41.60 2.92 -7.03
N VAL A 283 -41.32 3.81 -7.98
CA VAL A 283 -40.70 5.14 -7.78
C VAL A 283 -41.47 6.17 -8.60
N GLN A 284 -41.33 7.46 -8.27
CA GLN A 284 -42.02 8.57 -8.94
C GLN A 284 -41.08 9.38 -9.82
N GLU A 285 -41.66 10.16 -10.74
CA GLU A 285 -40.92 11.14 -11.53
C GLU A 285 -40.13 12.11 -10.62
N GLY A 286 -38.83 12.25 -10.90
CA GLY A 286 -37.90 13.04 -10.09
C GLY A 286 -37.12 12.26 -9.05
N ASP A 287 -37.52 11.03 -8.73
CA ASP A 287 -36.82 10.21 -7.72
C ASP A 287 -35.45 9.75 -8.24
N SER A 288 -34.49 9.72 -7.32
CA SER A 288 -33.23 9.00 -7.51
C SER A 288 -33.46 7.52 -7.27
N VAL A 289 -33.05 6.66 -8.21
CA VAL A 289 -33.32 5.23 -8.17
C VAL A 289 -32.10 4.43 -8.59
N GLU A 290 -31.92 3.27 -7.97
CA GLU A 290 -30.97 2.26 -8.41
C GLU A 290 -31.73 1.10 -9.06
N VAL A 291 -31.41 0.80 -10.33
CA VAL A 291 -32.13 -0.19 -11.13
C VAL A 291 -31.26 -1.42 -11.34
N LEU A 292 -31.75 -2.59 -10.92
CA LEU A 292 -31.13 -3.88 -11.19
C LEU A 292 -31.81 -4.52 -12.41
N LEU A 293 -31.03 -4.76 -13.47
CA LEU A 293 -31.48 -5.44 -14.69
C LEU A 293 -30.89 -6.86 -14.76
N ALA A 294 -31.54 -7.76 -15.52
CA ALA A 294 -30.99 -9.11 -15.72
C ALA A 294 -29.71 -9.13 -16.57
N LYS A 295 -29.56 -8.15 -17.47
CA LYS A 295 -28.39 -7.95 -18.31
C LYS A 295 -28.18 -6.46 -18.58
N THR A 296 -26.93 -6.06 -18.81
CA THR A 296 -26.58 -4.68 -19.12
C THR A 296 -25.39 -4.58 -20.07
N CYS A 297 -25.44 -3.56 -20.93
CA CYS A 297 -24.37 -3.13 -21.81
C CYS A 297 -23.61 -1.89 -21.27
N PHE A 298 -23.99 -1.36 -20.12
CA PHE A 298 -23.32 -0.20 -19.53
C PHE A 298 -22.03 -0.65 -18.84
N TYR A 299 -20.92 0.02 -19.14
CA TYR A 299 -19.66 -0.18 -18.45
C TYR A 299 -19.73 0.29 -16.99
N VAL A 300 -19.37 -0.62 -16.08
CA VAL A 300 -19.18 -0.30 -14.65
C VAL A 300 -17.77 0.24 -14.46
N GLU A 301 -17.65 1.35 -13.72
CA GLU A 301 -16.37 2.00 -13.41
C GLU A 301 -15.33 0.98 -12.91
N ALA A 302 -14.25 0.82 -13.67
CA ALA A 302 -13.17 -0.09 -13.37
C ALA A 302 -11.87 0.32 -14.08
N GLY A 303 -10.73 -0.12 -13.57
CA GLY A 303 -9.43 0.08 -14.25
C GLY A 303 -9.01 1.54 -14.48
N GLY A 304 -9.60 2.50 -13.74
CA GLY A 304 -9.36 3.94 -13.93
C GLY A 304 -10.19 4.61 -15.03
N GLN A 305 -11.14 3.88 -15.64
CA GLN A 305 -12.11 4.39 -16.59
C GLN A 305 -13.44 4.65 -15.88
N VAL A 306 -14.05 5.82 -16.14
CA VAL A 306 -15.38 6.21 -15.61
C VAL A 306 -16.50 5.30 -16.13
N SER A 307 -17.59 5.20 -15.37
CA SER A 307 -18.78 4.43 -15.79
C SER A 307 -19.53 5.07 -16.96
N ASP A 308 -20.32 4.26 -17.66
CA ASP A 308 -21.20 4.75 -18.72
C ASP A 308 -22.44 5.46 -18.17
N ALA A 309 -22.92 6.42 -18.95
CA ALA A 309 -24.18 7.12 -18.75
C ALA A 309 -25.11 6.90 -19.95
N GLY A 310 -26.43 7.00 -19.73
CA GLY A 310 -27.40 6.66 -20.77
C GLY A 310 -28.83 6.68 -20.26
N THR A 311 -29.69 5.90 -20.91
CA THR A 311 -31.12 5.82 -20.54
C THR A 311 -31.59 4.38 -20.46
N ILE A 312 -32.50 4.12 -19.54
CA ILE A 312 -33.32 2.89 -19.50
C ILE A 312 -34.73 3.32 -19.85
N VAL A 313 -35.30 2.70 -20.88
CA VAL A 313 -36.65 3.01 -21.35
C VAL A 313 -37.49 1.74 -21.40
N SER A 314 -38.79 1.89 -21.12
CA SER A 314 -39.74 0.80 -21.31
C SER A 314 -39.88 0.44 -22.79
N VAL A 315 -39.85 -0.86 -23.12
CA VAL A 315 -40.15 -1.36 -24.47
C VAL A 315 -41.65 -1.33 -24.81
N ALA A 316 -42.53 -1.40 -23.81
CA ALA A 316 -43.99 -1.41 -23.95
C ALA A 316 -44.63 -0.16 -23.31
N GLU A 317 -45.91 0.07 -23.63
CA GLU A 317 -46.73 1.10 -22.97
C GLU A 317 -47.17 0.65 -21.56
N PRO A 318 -47.31 1.57 -20.58
CA PRO A 318 -47.03 3.00 -20.68
C PRO A 318 -45.54 3.32 -20.71
N ARG A 319 -45.15 4.29 -21.55
CA ARG A 319 -43.75 4.72 -21.68
C ARG A 319 -43.20 5.37 -20.41
N TRP A 320 -42.14 4.80 -19.85
CA TRP A 320 -41.32 5.38 -18.79
C TRP A 320 -39.84 5.45 -19.17
N GLU A 321 -39.10 6.38 -18.55
CA GLU A 321 -37.69 6.66 -18.82
C GLU A 321 -36.93 6.98 -17.52
N ILE A 322 -35.76 6.36 -17.38
CA ILE A 322 -34.79 6.64 -16.31
C ILE A 322 -33.49 7.08 -16.96
N ARG A 323 -32.96 8.24 -16.56
CA ARG A 323 -31.64 8.72 -16.99
C ARG A 323 -30.58 8.19 -16.04
N VAL A 324 -29.71 7.34 -16.54
CA VAL A 324 -28.61 6.73 -15.78
C VAL A 324 -27.38 7.64 -15.86
N GLY A 325 -26.84 7.99 -14.70
CA GLY A 325 -25.63 8.82 -14.59
C GLY A 325 -24.41 8.07 -14.07
N GLU A 326 -24.61 6.93 -13.39
CA GLU A 326 -23.53 6.18 -12.76
C GLU A 326 -23.88 4.68 -12.72
N MET A 327 -22.86 3.84 -12.85
CA MET A 327 -22.99 2.39 -12.69
C MET A 327 -22.24 1.90 -11.46
N ARG A 328 -22.88 1.05 -10.64
CA ARG A 328 -22.27 0.49 -9.43
C ARG A 328 -22.33 -1.03 -9.37
N ARG A 329 -21.39 -1.61 -8.62
CA ARG A 329 -21.37 -3.03 -8.25
C ARG A 329 -21.34 -3.18 -6.73
N PRO A 330 -22.49 -3.04 -6.05
CA PRO A 330 -22.54 -3.00 -4.58
C PRO A 330 -22.31 -4.38 -3.94
N ALA A 331 -22.57 -5.48 -4.66
CA ALA A 331 -22.33 -6.84 -4.20
C ALA A 331 -21.87 -7.73 -5.36
N ALA A 332 -21.25 -8.87 -5.04
CA ALA A 332 -20.82 -9.84 -6.05
C ALA A 332 -22.03 -10.33 -6.87
N GLY A 333 -21.94 -10.23 -8.20
CA GLY A 333 -23.02 -10.63 -9.11
C GLY A 333 -24.16 -9.60 -9.25
N VAL A 334 -24.13 -8.49 -8.51
CA VAL A 334 -25.13 -7.41 -8.57
C VAL A 334 -24.54 -6.19 -9.26
N ILE A 335 -25.20 -5.71 -10.31
CA ILE A 335 -24.88 -4.45 -10.99
C ILE A 335 -26.14 -3.60 -10.98
N VAL A 336 -26.01 -2.35 -10.55
CA VAL A 336 -27.11 -1.39 -10.47
C VAL A 336 -26.80 -0.14 -11.30
N HIS A 337 -27.85 0.38 -11.92
CA HIS A 337 -27.84 1.62 -12.70
C HIS A 337 -28.39 2.72 -11.83
N VAL A 338 -27.56 3.68 -11.44
CA VAL A 338 -27.98 4.80 -10.60
C VAL A 338 -28.41 5.95 -11.49
N GLY A 339 -29.66 6.37 -11.33
CA GLY A 339 -30.27 7.35 -12.21
C GLY A 339 -31.44 8.10 -11.59
N THR A 340 -32.04 8.97 -12.39
CA THR A 340 -33.23 9.73 -12.01
C THR A 340 -34.39 9.36 -12.93
N VAL A 341 -35.57 9.15 -12.37
CA VAL A 341 -36.80 8.92 -13.14
C VAL A 341 -37.16 10.22 -13.86
N VAL A 342 -37.17 10.19 -15.18
CA VAL A 342 -37.44 11.37 -16.03
C VAL A 342 -38.92 11.46 -16.40
N LYS A 343 -39.58 10.31 -16.53
CA LYS A 343 -40.98 10.21 -16.98
C LYS A 343 -41.53 8.84 -16.61
N GLY A 344 -42.79 8.77 -16.17
CA GLY A 344 -43.50 7.51 -15.93
C GLY A 344 -44.38 7.55 -14.70
#